data_AF-A0AA96FXF5-F1
#
_entry.id   AF-A0AA96FXF5-F1
#
_cell.length_a   1.000
_cell.length_b   1.000
_cell.length_c   1.000
_cell.angle_alpha   90.00
_cell.angle_beta   90.00
_cell.angle_gamma   90.00
#
_symmetry.space_group_name_H-M   'P 1'
#
loop_
_entity.id
_entity.type
_entity.pdbx_description
1 polymer ?
#
loop_
_entity_poly.entity_id
_entity_poly.type
_entity_poly.pdbx_seq_one_letter_code
_entity_poly.pdbx_strand_id
1 'polypeptide(L)' 'MRISQRSPSAQRLADAEQQLRAVAGGQPVTEEGVAVPDGGAAAFLYRHEFLPDGRVRTVMVRLDAVGMPFPPPDRP' A
#
# COMPACT_ATOMS: atom_id res chain seq x y z
N MET A 1 8.27 -7.68 19.23
CA MET A 1 8.30 -6.92 17.97
C MET A 1 7.13 -5.95 18.00
N ARG A 2 7.37 -4.66 18.29
CA ARG A 2 6.31 -3.64 18.36
C ARG A 2 6.07 -3.11 16.95
N ILE A 3 4.91 -3.40 16.38
CA ILE A 3 4.46 -2.76 15.15
C ILE A 3 4.03 -1.35 15.56
N SER A 4 4.86 -0.36 15.24
CA SER A 4 4.51 1.04 15.41
C SER A 4 3.39 1.36 14.42
N GLN A 5 2.14 1.28 14.87
CA GLN A 5 1.01 1.76 14.09
C GLN A 5 1.16 3.28 13.93
N ARG A 6 1.31 3.76 12.69
CA ARG A 6 1.21 5.19 12.42
C ARG A 6 -0.20 5.64 12.76
N SER A 7 -0.34 6.83 13.34
CA SER A 7 -1.66 7.42 13.52
C SER A 7 -2.36 7.60 12.15
N PRO A 8 -3.69 7.57 12.09
CA PRO A 8 -4.42 7.77 10.83
C PRO A 8 -4.06 9.08 10.11
N SER A 9 -3.72 10.13 10.87
CA SER A 9 -3.24 11.40 10.33
C SER A 9 -1.84 11.30 9.71
N ALA A 10 -0.92 10.57 10.35
CA ALA A 10 0.42 10.35 9.82
C ALA A 10 0.40 9.47 8.55
N GLN A 11 -0.56 8.53 8.46
CA GLN A 11 -0.74 7.73 7.25
C GLN A 11 -1.23 8.59 6.08
N ARG A 12 -2.24 9.44 6.29
CA ARG A 12 -2.75 10.34 5.24
C ARG A 12 -1.69 11.29 4.70
N LEU A 13 -0.82 11.79 5.57
CA LEU A 13 0.29 12.65 5.15
C LEU A 13 1.29 11.89 4.27
N ALA A 14 1.65 10.67 4.68
CA ALA A 14 2.54 9.82 3.88
C ALA A 14 1.92 9.49 2.51
N ASP A 15 0.63 9.16 2.45
CA ASP A 15 -0.06 8.89 1.19
C ASP A 15 -0.04 10.13 0.27
N ALA A 16 -0.29 11.33 0.83
CA ALA A 16 -0.24 12.58 0.08
C ALA A 16 1.16 12.90 -0.48
N GLU A 17 2.22 12.61 0.28
CA GLU A 17 3.60 12.75 -0.20
C GLU A 17 3.90 11.80 -1.36
N GLN A 18 3.44 10.55 -1.29
CA GLN A 18 3.61 9.59 -2.38
C GLN A 18 2.83 9.98 -3.63
N GLN A 19 1.59 10.47 -3.48
CA GLN A 19 0.82 11.03 -4.59
C GLN A 19 1.55 12.20 -5.25
N LEU A 20 2.08 13.13 -4.45
CA LEU A 20 2.84 14.27 -4.98
C LEU A 20 4.07 13.81 -5.77
N ARG A 21 4.79 12.80 -5.29
CA ARG A 21 5.94 12.21 -6.00
C ARG A 21 5.53 11.58 -7.33
N ALA A 22 4.44 10.84 -7.37
CA ALA A 22 3.95 10.21 -8.59
C ALA A 22 3.54 11.25 -9.66
N VAL A 23 2.81 12.29 -9.23
CA VAL A 23 2.39 13.39 -10.10
C VAL A 23 3.59 14.19 -10.60
N ALA A 24 4.50 14.60 -9.71
CA ALA A 24 5.67 15.40 -10.06
C ALA A 24 6.68 14.63 -10.92
N GLY A 25 6.84 13.32 -10.66
CA GLY A 25 7.74 12.45 -11.41
C GLY A 25 7.16 11.91 -12.72
N GLY A 26 5.84 12.04 -12.93
CA GLY A 26 5.16 11.49 -14.11
C GLY A 26 5.23 9.96 -14.21
N GLN A 27 5.55 9.25 -13.12
CA GLN A 27 5.69 7.80 -13.05
C GLN A 27 4.99 7.24 -11.80
N PRO A 28 4.43 6.03 -11.84
CA PRO A 28 3.82 5.41 -10.67
C PRO A 28 4.80 5.25 -9.51
N VAL A 29 4.31 5.44 -8.29
CA VAL A 29 5.04 5.13 -7.05
C VAL A 29 4.34 3.99 -6.33
N THR A 30 5.08 2.98 -5.89
CA THR A 30 4.52 1.81 -5.23
C THR A 30 4.98 1.73 -3.78
N GLU A 31 4.03 1.51 -2.87
CA GLU A 31 4.28 1.13 -1.49
C GLU A 31 3.72 -0.26 -1.23
N GLU A 32 4.53 -1.15 -0.65
CA GLU A 32 4.11 -2.49 -0.25
C GLU A 32 4.40 -2.71 1.24
N GLY A 33 3.56 -3.49 1.91
CA GLY A 33 3.77 -3.83 3.30
C GLY A 33 2.84 -4.91 3.81
N VAL A 34 2.90 -5.14 5.12
CA VAL A 34 2.05 -6.10 5.82
C VAL A 34 1.17 -5.37 6.82
N ALA A 35 -0.14 -5.58 6.73
CA ALA A 35 -1.12 -5.07 7.66
C ALA A 35 -1.70 -6.22 8.50
N VAL A 36 -1.77 -6.01 9.81
CA VAL A 36 -2.53 -6.87 10.73
C VAL A 36 -3.63 -5.99 11.31
N PRO A 37 -4.91 -6.16 10.91
CA PRO A 37 -6.01 -5.38 11.46
C PRO A 37 -6.11 -5.57 12.96
N ASP A 38 -6.46 -4.51 13.69
CA ASP A 38 -6.63 -4.59 15.14
C ASP A 38 -7.69 -5.64 15.52
N GLY A 39 -7.30 -6.58 16.39
CA GLY A 39 -8.14 -7.70 16.78
C GLY A 39 -8.27 -8.81 15.73
N GLY A 40 -7.59 -8.70 14.59
CA GLY A 40 -7.57 -9.70 13.53
C GLY A 40 -6.50 -10.78 13.76
N ALA A 41 -6.85 -12.04 13.47
CA ALA A 41 -5.90 -13.15 13.46
C ALA A 41 -5.17 -13.32 12.11
N ALA A 42 -5.59 -12.59 11.07
CA ALA A 42 -5.06 -12.70 9.71
C ALA A 42 -4.15 -11.51 9.40
N ALA A 43 -2.98 -11.81 8.82
CA ALA A 43 -2.10 -10.82 8.24
C ALA A 43 -2.41 -10.66 6.75
N PHE A 44 -2.27 -9.45 6.23
CA PHE A 44 -2.51 -9.10 4.84
C PHE A 44 -1.27 -8.46 4.26
N LEU A 45 -0.90 -8.87 3.06
CA LEU A 45 0.03 -8.12 2.23
C LEU A 45 -0.78 -7.00 1.55
N TYR A 46 -0.34 -5.74 1.64
CA TYR A 46 -0.95 -4.60 0.94
C TYR A 46 0.01 -3.96 -0.06
N ARG A 47 -0.54 -3.46 -1.17
CA ARG A 47 0.17 -2.66 -2.18
C ARG A 47 -0.66 -1.45 -2.54
N HIS A 48 -0.08 -0.27 -2.40
CA HIS A 48 -0.59 0.98 -2.92
C HIS A 48 0.21 1.38 -4.15
N GLU A 49 -0.47 1.71 -5.23
CA GLU A 49 0.11 2.27 -6.43
C GLU A 49 -0.47 3.68 -6.62
N PHE A 50 0.39 4.67 -6.44
CA PHE A 50 0.09 6.09 -6.63
C PHE A 50 0.39 6.44 -8.09
N LEU A 51 -0.64 6.79 -8.86
CA LEU A 51 -0.53 7.04 -10.29
C LEU A 51 -0.27 8.52 -10.60
N PRO A 52 0.35 8.85 -11.74
CA PRO A 52 0.60 10.24 -12.15
C PRO A 52 -0.66 11.08 -12.36
N ASP A 53 -1.81 10.45 -12.54
CA ASP A 53 -3.11 11.12 -12.67
C ASP A 53 -3.79 11.43 -11.32
N GLY A 54 -3.08 11.18 -10.21
CA GLY A 54 -3.55 11.40 -8.85
C GLY A 54 -4.40 10.27 -8.27
N ARG A 55 -4.73 9.24 -9.06
CA ARG A 55 -5.45 8.06 -8.55
C ARG A 55 -4.53 7.19 -7.70
N VAL A 56 -5.14 6.43 -6.79
CA VAL A 56 -4.47 5.42 -5.98
C VAL A 56 -5.17 4.09 -6.20
N ARG A 57 -4.39 3.04 -6.50
CA ARG A 57 -4.89 1.67 -6.57
C ARG A 57 -4.37 0.90 -5.36
N THR A 58 -5.29 0.22 -4.66
CA THR A 58 -4.96 -0.58 -3.48
C THR A 58 -5.29 -2.04 -3.74
N VAL A 59 -4.32 -2.92 -3.52
CA VAL A 59 -4.51 -4.37 -3.52
C VAL A 59 -4.18 -4.89 -2.13
N MET A 60 -5.05 -5.75 -1.58
CA MET A 60 -4.80 -6.46 -0.34
C MET A 60 -5.00 -7.95 -0.54
N VAL A 61 -4.03 -8.76 -0.11
CA VAL A 61 -4.05 -10.22 -0.21
C VAL A 61 -3.83 -10.80 1.18
N ARG A 62 -4.65 -11.78 1.59
CA ARG A 62 -4.44 -12.51 2.84
C ARG A 62 -3.15 -13.34 2.75
N LEU A 63 -2.26 -13.20 3.74
CA LEU A 63 -0.99 -13.93 3.78
C LEU A 63 -1.16 -15.44 4.00
N ASP A 64 -2.25 -15.84 4.64
CA ASP A 64 -2.60 -17.25 4.87
C ASP A 64 -3.37 -17.89 3.70
N ALA A 65 -3.69 -17.12 2.66
CA ALA A 65 -4.20 -17.68 1.41
C ALA A 65 -3.02 -18.37 0.69
N VAL A 66 -3.02 -19.70 0.72
CA VAL A 66 -1.99 -20.56 0.12
C VAL A 66 -1.64 -20.10 -1.31
N GLY A 67 -0.39 -19.67 -1.52
CA GLY A 67 0.25 -19.66 -2.85
C GLY A 67 0.20 -18.38 -3.71
N MET A 68 -0.28 -17.23 -3.21
CA MET A 68 -0.40 -16.02 -4.03
C MET A 68 0.63 -14.93 -3.67
N PRO A 69 1.66 -14.66 -4.49
CA PRO A 69 2.33 -13.35 -4.45
C PRO A 69 1.36 -12.26 -4.92
N PHE A 70 1.71 -10.99 -4.69
CA PHE A 70 0.98 -9.88 -5.33
C PHE A 70 0.84 -10.15 -6.84
N PRO A 71 -0.34 -9.92 -7.46
CA PRO A 71 -0.37 -9.78 -8.92
C PRO A 71 0.70 -8.77 -9.33
N PRO A 72 1.46 -8.98 -10.42
CA PRO A 72 2.44 -7.98 -10.86
C PRO A 72 1.76 -6.61 -11.01
N PRO A 73 2.47 -5.49 -10.77
CA PRO A 73 1.92 -4.18 -11.08
C PRO A 73 1.48 -4.16 -12.54
N ASP A 74 0.33 -3.56 -12.83
CA ASP A 74 -0.10 -3.35 -14.21
C ASP A 74 1.00 -2.54 -14.89
N ARG A 75 1.72 -3.13 -15.86
CA ARG A 75 2.71 -2.37 -16.63
C ARG A 75 1.98 -1.26 -17.40
N PRO A 76 2.54 -0.05 -17.47
CA PRO A 76 1.97 1.04 -18.25
C PRO A 76 1.81 0.67 -19.74
#